data_AF-A0A263D7T7-F1
#
_entry.id   AF-A0A263D7T7-F1
#
_cell.length_a   1.000
_cell.length_b   1.000
_cell.length_c   1.000
_cell.angle_alpha   90.00
_cell.angle_beta   90.00
_cell.angle_gamma   90.00
#
_symmetry.space_group_name_H-M   'P 1'
#
loop_
_entity.id
_entity.type
_entity.pdbx_description
1 polymer ?
#
loop_
_entity_poly.entity_id
_entity_poly.type
_entity_poly.pdbx_seq_one_letter_code
_entity_poly.pdbx_strand_id
1 'polypeptide(L)' 'MPRHRHRFRGDEGMSTAEYAIGTIAAAAFGALLYTVVTGDSVIGALTGLVEQALSVEL' A
#
# COMPACT_ATOMS: atom_id res chain seq x y z
N MET A 1 -49.20 -10.83 -11.88
CA MET A 1 -48.91 -9.40 -11.62
C MET A 1 -47.51 -9.26 -11.02
N PRO A 2 -46.81 -8.14 -11.30
CA PRO A 2 -45.35 -8.09 -11.45
C PRO A 2 -44.59 -8.04 -10.11
N ARG A 3 -43.44 -8.73 -10.05
CA ARG A 3 -42.48 -8.65 -8.94
C ARG A 3 -41.69 -7.35 -9.08
N HIS A 4 -41.78 -6.47 -8.08
CA HIS A 4 -40.91 -5.30 -7.93
C HIS A 4 -39.44 -5.78 -7.85
N ARG A 5 -38.74 -5.80 -8.99
CA ARG A 5 -37.28 -5.88 -9.01
C ARG A 5 -36.76 -4.51 -8.64
N HIS A 6 -36.37 -4.34 -7.38
CA HIS A 6 -35.45 -3.30 -6.98
C HIS A 6 -34.08 -3.65 -7.60
N ARG A 7 -33.93 -3.39 -8.91
CA ARG A 7 -32.64 -3.45 -9.59
C ARG A 7 -31.84 -2.30 -9.02
N PHE A 8 -30.99 -2.65 -8.06
CA PHE A 8 -29.98 -1.77 -7.55
C PHE A 8 -29.23 -1.16 -8.74
N ARG A 9 -29.19 0.16 -8.80
CA ARG A 9 -28.15 0.94 -9.50
C ARG A 9 -26.71 0.56 -9.07
N GLY A 10 -26.56 -0.41 -8.16
CA GLY A 10 -25.32 -0.91 -7.60
C GLY A 10 -24.52 -1.84 -8.52
N ASP A 11 -25.12 -2.53 -9.51
CA ASP A 11 -24.35 -3.46 -10.36
C ASP A 11 -23.41 -2.75 -11.35
N GLU A 12 -23.73 -1.52 -11.76
CA GLU A 12 -22.90 -0.74 -12.72
C GLU A 12 -21.81 0.09 -12.01
N GLY A 13 -22.06 0.56 -10.78
CA GLY A 13 -21.12 1.37 -10.00
C GLY A 13 -20.20 0.59 -9.05
N MET A 14 -20.50 -0.69 -8.79
CA MET A 14 -19.71 -1.55 -7.91
C MET A 14 -18.29 -1.77 -8.45
N SER A 15 -18.12 -1.96 -9.76
CA SER A 15 -16.80 -2.21 -10.36
C SER A 15 -15.87 -0.98 -10.36
N THR A 16 -16.39 0.24 -10.56
CA THR A 16 -15.56 1.47 -10.57
C THR A 16 -15.19 1.91 -9.15
N ALA A 17 -16.11 1.81 -8.19
CA ALA A 17 -15.85 2.17 -6.81
C ALA A 17 -14.83 1.22 -6.16
N GLU A 18 -14.95 -0.09 -6.44
CA GLU A 18 -14.02 -1.10 -5.94
C GLU A 18 -12.58 -0.85 -6.43
N TYR A 19 -12.41 -0.55 -7.72
CA TYR A 19 -11.09 -0.24 -8.28
C TYR A 19 -10.49 1.04 -7.69
N ALA A 20 -11.31 2.08 -7.50
CA ALA A 20 -10.86 3.33 -6.89
C ALA A 20 -10.43 3.12 -5.43
N ILE A 21 -11.21 2.38 -4.65
CA ILE A 21 -10.88 2.05 -3.26
C ILE A 21 -9.64 1.18 -3.18
N GLY A 22 -9.51 0.17 -4.05
CA GLY A 22 -8.32 -0.68 -4.13
C GLY A 22 -7.04 0.13 -4.42
N THR A 23 -7.13 1.10 -5.33
CA THR A 23 -6.01 2.00 -5.64
C THR A 23 -5.65 2.90 -4.45
N ILE A 24 -6.64 3.48 -3.78
CA ILE A 24 -6.41 4.32 -2.58
C ILE A 24 -5.79 3.50 -1.45
N ALA A 25 -6.30 2.29 -1.22
CA ALA A 25 -5.75 1.38 -0.22
C ALA A 25 -4.29 1.03 -0.50
N ALA A 26 -3.97 0.70 -1.76
CA ALA A 26 -2.59 0.42 -2.18
C ALA A 26 -1.66 1.63 -2.01
N ALA A 27 -2.11 2.84 -2.40
CA ALA A 27 -1.33 4.06 -2.25
C ALA A 27 -1.09 4.42 -0.77
N ALA A 28 -2.12 4.29 0.09
CA ALA A 28 -2.00 4.51 1.52
C ALA A 28 -1.03 3.50 2.16
N PHE A 29 -1.12 2.22 1.78
CA PHE A 29 -0.17 1.21 2.24
C PHE A 29 1.25 1.50 1.76
N GLY A 30 1.43 1.92 0.52
CA GLY A 30 2.72 2.35 -0.02
C GLY A 30 3.31 3.54 0.76
N ALA A 31 2.49 4.51 1.14
CA ALA A 31 2.91 5.63 1.97
C ALA A 31 3.36 5.16 3.38
N LEU A 32 2.65 4.21 3.98
CA LEU A 32 3.06 3.60 5.26
C LEU A 32 4.37 2.82 5.13
N LEU A 33 4.56 2.06 4.05
CA LEU A 33 5.82 1.36 3.81
C LEU A 33 6.97 2.34 3.58
N TYR A 34 6.72 3.43 2.85
CA TYR A 34 7.70 4.49 2.65
C TYR A 34 8.16 5.06 3.99
N THR A 35 7.24 5.46 4.87
CA THR A 35 7.61 6.02 6.17
C THR A 35 8.37 5.02 7.05
N VAL A 36 8.03 3.73 7.00
CA VAL A 36 8.76 2.67 7.71
C VAL A 36 10.18 2.54 7.17
N VAL A 37 10.34 2.43 5.85
CA VAL A 37 11.65 2.20 5.22
C VAL A 37 12.55 3.43 5.29
N THR A 38 11.98 4.63 5.25
CA THR A 38 12.73 5.89 5.42
C THR A 38 12.87 6.31 6.88
N GLY A 39 12.40 5.50 7.83
CA GLY A 39 12.56 5.79 9.25
C GLY A 39 14.01 5.62 9.72
N ASP A 40 14.41 6.42 10.71
CA ASP A 40 15.79 6.44 11.23
C ASP A 40 16.29 5.05 11.66
N SER A 41 15.42 4.21 12.20
CA SER A 41 15.78 2.85 12.62
C SER A 41 16.18 1.95 11.44
N VAL A 42 15.47 2.02 10.32
CA VAL A 42 15.73 1.18 9.14
C VAL A 42 16.97 1.70 8.42
N ILE A 43 17.05 3.02 8.22
CA ILE A 43 18.23 3.66 7.61
C ILE A 43 19.46 3.37 8.46
N GLY A 44 19.40 3.57 9.79
CA GLY A 44 20.52 3.30 10.69
C GLY A 44 20.97 1.84 10.67
N ALA A 45 20.04 0.89 10.61
CA ALA A 45 20.38 -0.53 10.48
C ALA A 45 21.08 -0.84 9.16
N LEU A 46 20.57 -0.34 8.03
CA LEU A 46 21.19 -0.50 6.71
C LEU A 46 22.58 0.17 6.65
N THR A 47 22.71 1.38 7.18
CA THR A 47 24.00 2.09 7.29
C THR A 47 24.99 1.27 8.11
N GLY A 48 24.59 0.74 9.27
CA GLY A 48 25.46 -0.10 10.09
C GLY A 48 25.91 -1.38 9.38
N LEU A 49 25.04 -2.01 8.59
CA LEU A 49 25.42 -3.16 7.75
C LEU A 49 26.44 -2.79 6.68
N VAL A 50 26.28 -1.63 6.04
CA VAL A 50 27.23 -1.12 5.03
C VAL A 50 28.56 -0.76 5.68
N GLU A 51 28.55 -0.06 6.80
CA GLU A 51 29.75 0.26 7.58
C GLU A 51 30.48 -1.01 8.01
N GLN A 52 29.75 -2.02 8.51
CA GLN A 52 30.33 -3.30 8.85
C GLN A 52 30.98 -3.96 7.63
N ALA A 53 30.29 -4.01 6.49
CA ALA A 53 30.82 -4.58 5.26
C ALA A 53 32.06 -3.84 4.74
N LEU A 54 32.13 -2.52 4.90
CA LEU A 54 33.28 -1.70 4.54
C LEU A 54 34.42 -1.77 5.58
N SER A 55 34.12 -2.10 6.83
CA SER A 55 35.12 -2.28 7.90
C SER A 55 35.84 -3.64 7.84
N VAL A 56 35.34 -4.60 7.05
CA VAL A 56 36.06 -5.86 6.78
C VAL A 56 37.22 -5.56 5.82
N GLU A 57 38.34 -5.19 6.44
CA GLU A 57 39.76 -5.17 6.05
C GLU A 57 40.11 -5.31 4.55
N LEU A 58 40.51 -4.16 3.98
CA LEU A 58 41.87 -4.00 3.44
C LEU A 58 42.85 -3.70 4.59
#